data_AF-A0A933L9R7-F1
#
_entry.id   AF-A0A933L9R7-F1
#
_cell.length_a   1.000
_cell.length_b   1.000
_cell.length_c   1.000
_cell.angle_alpha   90.00
_cell.angle_beta   90.00
_cell.angle_gamma   90.00
#
_symmetry.space_group_name_H-M   'P 1'
#
loop_
_entity.id
_entity.type
_entity.pdbx_description
1 polymer ?
#
loop_
_entity_poly.entity_id
_entity_poly.type
_entity_poly.pdbx_seq_one_letter_code
_entity_poly.pdbx_strand_id
1 'polypeptide(L)'
;MKTPRPPKVTTSQGRRIGVIDTDALMNDLKARVRGSALDSVFTSRLGGRPAPWYASTHVLIEMYQEDPLFFPDKFHKLCAQSMEQGWPTHAATFRQVFEAEYLRSIRFVDVTGVLMDSHMALAVATFDAKDKPTGQLAALLALTECVVYSHDRDLRRPRIAPPDLSPVLAAVKALELAGAVPQSIEFTGTLTALSMNAAVEAAARHLGLPKLAGWSLIAVLTAWVVADPARRAKVGKGLGVAVAAVSEVLLAGEAAKAELASAAIDAFESPPLECHIAAVLATCSGPMTVPAIRRTMLEQRRPNPPPSETKIRETVRAMPCFVEVTRHHWQLGATMLPTRASEC
;
A
#
# COMPACT_ATOMS: atom_id res chain seq x y z
N MET A 1 33.13 0.13 -14.19
CA MET A 1 32.61 1.51 -14.17
C MET A 1 31.17 1.47 -13.72
N LYS A 2 30.82 2.07 -12.57
CA LYS A 2 29.42 2.19 -12.13
C LYS A 2 28.84 3.43 -12.81
N THR A 3 27.89 3.24 -13.72
CA THR A 3 27.09 4.33 -14.28
C THR A 3 26.33 5.03 -13.15
N PRO A 4 26.36 6.37 -13.08
CA PRO A 4 25.59 7.11 -12.08
C PRO A 4 24.10 6.89 -12.35
N ARG A 5 23.35 6.57 -11.30
CA ARG A 5 21.89 6.42 -11.39
C ARG A 5 21.26 7.75 -11.82
N PRO A 6 20.25 7.72 -12.70
CA PRO A 6 19.47 8.92 -12.99
C PRO A 6 18.79 9.41 -11.69
N PRO A 7 18.60 10.73 -11.54
CA PRO A 7 17.98 11.29 -10.35
C PRO A 7 16.54 10.79 -10.21
N LYS A 8 16.23 10.16 -9.08
CA LYS A 8 14.85 9.81 -8.72
C LYS A 8 14.03 11.08 -8.64
N VAL A 9 12.99 11.19 -9.45
CA VAL A 9 12.02 12.29 -9.34
C VAL A 9 11.28 12.11 -8.03
N THR A 10 11.76 12.78 -6.98
CA THR A 10 11.08 12.88 -5.70
C THR A 10 9.97 13.91 -5.86
N THR A 11 8.76 13.45 -6.17
CA THR A 11 7.58 14.30 -6.01
C THR A 11 7.27 14.36 -4.53
N SER A 12 7.55 15.50 -3.91
CA SER A 12 7.05 15.81 -2.57
C SER A 12 5.54 15.57 -2.56
N GLN A 13 5.07 14.63 -1.73
CA GLN A 13 3.67 14.24 -1.50
C GLN A 13 3.03 13.22 -2.46
N GLY A 14 3.81 12.40 -3.18
CA GLY A 14 3.26 11.24 -3.90
C GLY A 14 2.63 10.21 -2.95
N ARG A 15 1.38 9.79 -3.21
CA ARG A 15 0.77 8.64 -2.51
C ARG A 15 1.52 7.38 -2.94
N ARG A 16 2.23 6.74 -2.01
CA ARG A 16 2.95 5.48 -2.26
C ARG A 16 2.00 4.34 -2.57
N ILE A 17 2.44 3.46 -3.45
CA ILE A 17 1.63 2.37 -4.00
C ILE A 17 2.32 1.05 -3.71
N GLY A 18 1.58 0.06 -3.22
CA GLY A 18 2.09 -1.28 -3.03
C GLY A 18 1.63 -2.21 -4.13
N VAL A 19 2.57 -2.89 -4.79
CA VAL A 19 2.28 -4.00 -5.70
C VAL A 19 2.55 -5.30 -4.98
N ILE A 20 1.55 -6.18 -5.00
CA ILE A 20 1.54 -7.42 -4.24
C ILE A 20 1.72 -8.59 -5.19
N ASP A 21 2.63 -9.47 -4.81
CA ASP A 21 2.84 -10.77 -5.42
C ASP A 21 2.17 -11.89 -4.61
N THR A 22 1.95 -13.06 -5.21
CA THR A 22 1.19 -14.16 -4.59
C THR A 22 1.83 -14.65 -3.29
N ASP A 23 3.16 -14.83 -3.23
CA ASP A 23 3.81 -15.29 -2.01
C ASP A 23 3.72 -14.27 -0.86
N ALA A 24 3.87 -12.98 -1.16
CA ALA A 24 3.69 -11.92 -0.17
C ALA A 24 2.24 -11.89 0.36
N LEU A 25 1.25 -12.04 -0.52
CA LEU A 25 -0.15 -12.16 -0.16
C LEU A 25 -0.41 -13.37 0.76
N MET A 26 0.14 -14.53 0.42
CA MET A 26 0.00 -15.75 1.23
C MET A 26 0.64 -15.60 2.62
N ASN A 27 1.82 -15.00 2.71
CA ASN A 27 2.49 -14.79 3.99
C ASN A 27 1.74 -13.80 4.89
N ASP A 28 1.18 -12.74 4.33
CA ASP A 28 0.34 -11.80 5.09
C ASP A 28 -0.95 -12.46 5.56
N LEU A 29 -1.63 -13.22 4.67
CA LEU A 29 -2.85 -13.95 5.00
C LEU A 29 -2.61 -14.96 6.13
N LYS A 30 -1.48 -15.65 6.10
CA LYS A 30 -1.01 -16.54 7.16
C LYS A 30 -0.84 -15.79 8.49
N ALA A 31 -0.14 -14.65 8.48
CA ALA A 31 0.06 -13.82 9.68
C ALA A 31 -1.26 -13.29 10.23
N ARG A 32 -2.18 -12.87 9.34
CA ARG A 32 -3.50 -12.36 9.68
C ARG A 32 -4.37 -13.41 10.35
N VAL A 33 -4.47 -14.61 9.76
CA VAL A 33 -5.25 -15.73 10.32
C VAL A 33 -4.69 -16.21 11.66
N ARG A 34 -3.36 -16.19 11.82
CA ARG A 34 -2.70 -16.50 13.10
C ARG A 34 -2.97 -15.47 14.21
N GLY A 35 -3.65 -14.35 13.91
CA GLY A 35 -3.97 -13.30 14.87
C GLY A 35 -2.82 -12.30 15.09
N SER A 36 -1.77 -12.34 14.27
CA SER A 36 -0.67 -11.37 14.30
C SER A 36 -1.06 -10.12 13.50
N ALA A 37 -2.14 -9.43 13.92
CA ALA A 37 -2.65 -8.24 13.23
C ALA A 37 -1.61 -7.12 13.10
N LEU A 38 -0.61 -7.09 13.99
CA LEU A 38 0.53 -6.16 13.98
C LEU A 38 1.54 -6.43 12.84
N ASP A 39 1.46 -7.59 12.19
CA ASP A 39 2.36 -8.00 11.12
C ASP A 39 1.71 -7.95 9.74
N SER A 40 0.41 -7.64 9.65
CA SER A 40 -0.27 -7.50 8.37
C SER A 40 0.08 -6.15 7.72
N VAL A 41 0.90 -6.22 6.68
CA VAL A 41 1.33 -5.13 5.83
C VAL A 41 0.13 -4.52 5.09
N PHE A 42 -0.94 -5.28 4.86
CA PHE A 42 -2.11 -4.78 4.12
C PHE A 42 -3.11 -3.97 4.94
N THR A 43 -3.06 -4.10 6.27
CA THR A 43 -3.83 -3.23 7.19
C THR A 43 -3.13 -1.91 7.51
N SER A 44 -1.90 -1.79 7.03
CA SER A 44 -0.97 -0.71 7.30
C SER A 44 -1.43 0.60 6.59
N ARG A 45 -1.53 1.70 7.37
CA ARG A 45 -1.92 3.04 6.89
C ARG A 45 -0.71 3.93 6.62
N LEU A 46 -0.08 3.77 5.46
CA LEU A 46 0.98 4.69 5.00
C LEU A 46 0.53 6.16 5.07
N GLY A 47 1.10 6.92 6.02
CA GLY A 47 0.76 8.33 6.22
C GLY A 47 -0.68 8.59 6.71
N GLY A 48 -1.26 7.66 7.49
CA GLY A 48 -2.59 7.82 8.09
C GLY A 48 -3.78 7.51 7.16
N ARG A 49 -3.52 7.18 5.89
CA ARG A 49 -4.50 6.68 4.92
C ARG A 49 -4.14 5.26 4.49
N PRO A 50 -5.12 4.40 4.15
CA PRO A 50 -4.82 3.12 3.54
C PRO A 50 -3.98 3.32 2.27
N ALA A 51 -2.84 2.64 2.19
CA ALA A 51 -2.09 2.55 0.95
C ALA A 51 -3.00 1.92 -0.13
N PRO A 52 -3.02 2.44 -1.36
CA PRO A 52 -3.70 1.75 -2.44
C PRO A 52 -2.84 0.53 -2.82
N TRP A 53 -3.40 -0.66 -2.61
CA TRP A 53 -2.78 -1.93 -2.92
C TRP A 53 -3.22 -2.42 -4.30
N TYR A 54 -2.26 -2.86 -5.10
CA TYR A 54 -2.51 -3.42 -6.42
C TYR A 54 -1.89 -4.81 -6.52
N ALA A 55 -2.56 -5.70 -7.24
CA ALA A 55 -2.02 -6.99 -7.63
C ALA A 55 -2.40 -7.25 -9.09
N SER A 56 -1.64 -8.06 -9.81
CA SER A 56 -2.10 -8.51 -11.12
C SER A 56 -3.32 -9.44 -10.94
N THR A 57 -4.23 -9.49 -11.91
CA THR A 57 -5.34 -10.47 -11.88
C THR A 57 -4.81 -11.91 -11.82
N HIS A 58 -3.58 -12.15 -12.29
CA HIS A 58 -2.90 -13.43 -12.15
C HIS A 58 -2.76 -13.86 -10.68
N VAL A 59 -2.39 -12.95 -9.77
CA VAL A 59 -2.32 -13.25 -8.32
C VAL A 59 -3.66 -13.74 -7.78
N LEU A 60 -4.77 -13.11 -8.18
CA LEU A 60 -6.11 -13.57 -7.79
C LEU A 60 -6.40 -14.96 -8.34
N ILE A 61 -6.09 -15.19 -9.61
CA ILE A 61 -6.30 -16.48 -10.27
C ILE A 61 -5.49 -17.57 -9.57
N GLU A 62 -4.23 -17.32 -9.26
CA GLU A 62 -3.36 -18.27 -8.55
C GLU A 62 -3.91 -18.65 -7.19
N MET A 63 -4.58 -17.74 -6.47
CA MET A 63 -5.20 -18.04 -5.18
C MET A 63 -6.27 -19.13 -5.27
N TYR A 64 -6.94 -19.27 -6.42
CA TYR A 64 -8.03 -20.24 -6.66
C TYR A 64 -7.65 -21.37 -7.63
N GLN A 65 -6.40 -21.43 -8.09
CA GLN A 65 -5.93 -22.45 -9.02
C GLN A 65 -5.06 -23.49 -8.33
N GLU A 66 -5.07 -24.69 -8.93
CA GLU A 66 -4.23 -25.79 -8.49
C GLU A 66 -2.74 -25.40 -8.55
N ASP A 67 -2.05 -25.70 -7.46
CA ASP A 67 -0.62 -25.49 -7.30
C ASP A 67 0.18 -26.64 -7.96
N PRO A 68 1.41 -26.41 -8.47
CA PRO A 68 2.28 -27.47 -8.99
C PRO A 68 2.56 -28.66 -8.05
N LEU A 69 2.33 -28.48 -6.75
CA LEU A 69 2.41 -29.50 -5.70
C LEU A 69 1.05 -30.20 -5.43
N PHE A 70 0.10 -30.11 -6.36
CA PHE A 70 -1.21 -30.75 -6.32
C PHE A 70 -2.13 -30.28 -5.17
N PHE A 71 -1.88 -29.09 -4.62
CA PHE A 71 -2.87 -28.46 -3.75
C PHE A 71 -3.98 -27.89 -4.62
N PRO A 72 -5.27 -28.16 -4.32
CA PRO A 72 -6.39 -27.65 -5.13
C PRO A 72 -6.39 -26.13 -5.31
N ASP A 73 -5.93 -25.40 -4.30
CA ASP A 73 -5.76 -23.96 -4.30
C ASP A 73 -4.72 -23.54 -3.24
N LYS A 74 -4.40 -22.23 -3.17
CA LYS A 74 -3.45 -21.70 -2.19
C LYS A 74 -3.96 -21.75 -0.75
N PHE A 75 -5.28 -21.84 -0.54
CA PHE A 75 -5.86 -21.98 0.79
C PHE A 75 -5.61 -23.37 1.37
N HIS A 76 -5.64 -24.42 0.53
CA HIS A 76 -5.26 -25.79 0.92
C HIS A 76 -3.76 -25.89 1.21
N LYS A 77 -2.92 -25.18 0.44
CA LYS A 77 -1.49 -25.06 0.73
C LYS A 77 -1.24 -24.40 2.08
N LEU A 78 -1.94 -23.29 2.39
CA LEU A 78 -1.84 -22.62 3.68
C LEU A 78 -2.32 -23.51 4.84
N CYS A 79 -3.39 -24.29 4.62
CA CYS A 79 -3.87 -25.29 5.55
C CYS A 79 -2.76 -26.31 5.89
N ALA A 80 -2.12 -26.91 4.88
CA ALA A 80 -1.00 -27.83 5.09
C ALA A 80 0.17 -27.17 5.83
N GLN A 81 0.60 -25.98 5.42
CA GLN A 81 1.67 -25.23 6.10
C GLN A 81 1.33 -24.92 7.57
N SER A 82 0.07 -24.63 7.88
CA SER A 82 -0.37 -24.36 9.26
C SER A 82 -0.26 -25.60 10.15
N MET A 83 -0.55 -26.78 9.60
CA MET A 83 -0.39 -28.06 10.30
C MET A 83 1.08 -28.36 10.57
N GLU A 84 1.95 -28.21 9.57
CA GLU A 84 3.40 -28.42 9.70
C GLU A 84 4.03 -27.48 10.74
N GLN A 85 3.51 -26.27 10.87
CA GLN A 85 4.01 -25.26 11.81
C GLN A 85 3.37 -25.34 13.20
N GLY A 86 2.51 -26.33 13.46
CA GLY A 86 1.93 -26.57 14.79
C GLY A 86 0.76 -25.65 15.18
N TRP A 87 0.11 -25.01 14.21
CA TRP A 87 -1.08 -24.17 14.43
C TRP A 87 -2.18 -24.53 13.40
N PRO A 88 -2.74 -25.75 13.46
CA PRO A 88 -3.62 -26.26 12.41
C PRO A 88 -4.84 -25.37 12.18
N THR A 89 -5.07 -24.99 10.92
CA THR A 89 -6.19 -24.13 10.49
C THR A 89 -6.77 -24.65 9.18
N HIS A 90 -8.10 -24.61 9.02
CA HIS A 90 -8.77 -25.08 7.82
C HIS A 90 -8.61 -24.11 6.63
N ALA A 91 -8.53 -24.67 5.41
CA ALA A 91 -8.50 -23.91 4.16
C ALA A 91 -9.64 -22.89 4.05
N ALA A 92 -10.85 -23.27 4.47
CA ALA A 92 -12.03 -22.40 4.48
C ALA A 92 -11.83 -21.11 5.30
N THR A 93 -11.09 -21.17 6.41
CA THR A 93 -10.78 -20.00 7.24
C THR A 93 -9.88 -19.01 6.49
N PHE A 94 -8.82 -19.50 5.83
CA PHE A 94 -7.96 -18.65 5.01
C PHE A 94 -8.74 -17.99 3.88
N ARG A 95 -9.59 -18.76 3.18
CA ARG A 95 -10.44 -18.24 2.12
C ARG A 95 -11.41 -17.17 2.62
N GLN A 96 -12.08 -17.43 3.74
CA GLN A 96 -13.02 -16.47 4.32
C GLN A 96 -12.34 -15.14 4.68
N VAL A 97 -11.15 -15.18 5.28
CA VAL A 97 -10.39 -13.96 5.63
C VAL A 97 -9.91 -13.24 4.37
N PHE A 98 -9.39 -13.98 3.38
CA PHE A 98 -8.99 -13.40 2.10
C PHE A 98 -10.17 -12.69 1.40
N GLU A 99 -11.31 -13.35 1.28
CA GLU A 99 -12.48 -12.79 0.62
C GLU A 99 -13.06 -11.59 1.38
N ALA A 100 -13.10 -11.66 2.71
CA ALA A 100 -13.65 -10.59 3.54
C ALA A 100 -12.77 -9.33 3.58
N GLU A 101 -11.45 -9.50 3.65
CA GLU A 101 -10.53 -8.39 3.93
C GLU A 101 -9.70 -7.96 2.71
N TYR A 102 -9.25 -8.89 1.88
CA TYR A 102 -8.27 -8.62 0.82
C TYR A 102 -8.93 -8.25 -0.50
N LEU A 103 -10.00 -8.95 -0.91
CA LEU A 103 -10.65 -8.70 -2.21
C LEU A 103 -11.13 -7.26 -2.39
N ARG A 104 -11.54 -6.62 -1.28
CA ARG A 104 -12.02 -5.24 -1.25
C ARG A 104 -10.90 -4.21 -1.08
N SER A 105 -9.76 -4.63 -0.55
CA SER A 105 -8.64 -3.75 -0.21
C SER A 105 -7.59 -3.69 -1.31
N ILE A 106 -7.53 -4.72 -2.16
CA ILE A 106 -6.62 -4.83 -3.30
C ILE A 106 -7.39 -4.53 -4.59
N ARG A 107 -6.78 -3.74 -5.47
CA ARG A 107 -7.23 -3.59 -6.85
C ARG A 107 -6.48 -4.58 -7.74
N PHE A 108 -7.23 -5.52 -8.30
CA PHE A 108 -6.69 -6.49 -9.24
C PHE A 108 -6.67 -5.89 -10.64
N VAL A 109 -5.50 -5.88 -11.27
CA VAL A 109 -5.25 -5.25 -12.56
C VAL A 109 -5.00 -6.31 -13.61
N ASP A 110 -5.81 -6.34 -14.65
CA ASP A 110 -5.53 -7.16 -15.82
C ASP A 110 -4.45 -6.49 -16.67
N VAL A 111 -3.28 -7.13 -16.73
CA VAL A 111 -2.11 -6.65 -17.48
C VAL A 111 -1.87 -7.45 -18.76
N THR A 112 -2.85 -8.26 -19.17
CA THR A 112 -2.77 -9.05 -20.40
C THR A 112 -2.55 -8.15 -21.60
N GLY A 113 -1.51 -8.41 -22.40
CA GLY A 113 -1.17 -7.58 -23.55
C GLY A 113 -0.54 -6.20 -23.22
N VAL A 114 -0.41 -5.84 -21.93
CA VAL A 114 0.10 -4.52 -21.51
C VAL A 114 1.60 -4.62 -21.26
N LEU A 115 2.41 -3.79 -21.94
CA LEU A 115 3.86 -3.68 -21.71
C LEU A 115 4.61 -5.02 -21.73
N MET A 116 4.17 -5.95 -22.60
CA MET A 116 4.69 -7.32 -22.67
C MET A 116 6.21 -7.39 -22.93
N ASP A 117 6.73 -6.41 -23.67
CA ASP A 117 8.13 -6.30 -24.08
C ASP A 117 8.91 -5.29 -23.23
N SER A 118 8.32 -4.81 -22.13
CA SER A 118 9.06 -3.95 -21.21
C SER A 118 10.26 -4.71 -20.64
N HIS A 119 11.41 -4.02 -20.52
CA HIS A 119 12.62 -4.60 -19.95
C HIS A 119 12.36 -5.25 -18.57
N MET A 120 11.48 -4.66 -17.76
CA MET A 120 11.05 -5.22 -16.48
C MET A 120 10.30 -6.55 -16.62
N ALA A 121 9.28 -6.61 -17.48
CA ALA A 121 8.53 -7.83 -17.72
C ALA A 121 9.42 -8.95 -18.29
N LEU A 122 10.33 -8.60 -19.22
CA LEU A 122 11.26 -9.54 -19.83
C LEU A 122 12.32 -10.03 -18.83
N ALA A 123 12.85 -9.15 -17.98
CA ALA A 123 13.84 -9.50 -16.98
C ALA A 123 13.31 -10.52 -15.96
N VAL A 124 12.05 -10.36 -15.53
CA VAL A 124 11.38 -11.33 -14.65
C VAL A 124 11.06 -12.62 -15.38
N ALA A 125 10.48 -12.52 -16.58
CA ALA A 125 10.12 -13.69 -17.38
C ALA A 125 11.32 -14.60 -17.73
N THR A 126 12.54 -14.05 -17.70
CA THR A 126 13.78 -14.82 -17.89
C THR A 126 14.03 -15.78 -16.71
N PHE A 127 13.55 -15.46 -15.52
CA PHE A 127 13.68 -16.28 -14.31
C PHE A 127 12.44 -17.15 -14.08
N ASP A 128 11.24 -16.55 -14.08
CA ASP A 128 9.96 -17.26 -14.02
C ASP A 128 8.91 -16.53 -14.87
N ALA A 129 8.31 -17.25 -15.82
CA ALA A 129 7.25 -16.72 -16.67
C ALA A 129 5.96 -16.40 -15.88
N LYS A 130 5.73 -17.04 -14.73
CA LYS A 130 4.56 -16.80 -13.86
C LYS A 130 4.59 -15.44 -13.18
N ASP A 131 5.78 -14.91 -12.92
CA ASP A 131 5.98 -13.61 -12.30
C ASP A 131 5.90 -12.45 -13.31
N LYS A 132 5.85 -12.76 -14.61
CA LYS A 132 5.76 -11.77 -15.68
C LYS A 132 4.61 -10.76 -15.47
N PRO A 133 3.38 -11.15 -15.11
CA PRO A 133 2.29 -10.21 -14.86
C PRO A 133 2.58 -9.24 -13.71
N THR A 134 3.26 -9.70 -12.65
CA THR A 134 3.69 -8.83 -11.54
C THR A 134 4.74 -7.82 -12.04
N GLY A 135 5.69 -8.25 -12.87
CA GLY A 135 6.64 -7.38 -13.55
C GLY A 135 6.00 -6.36 -14.51
N GLN A 136 4.95 -6.74 -15.24
CA GLN A 136 4.19 -5.85 -16.11
C GLN A 136 3.42 -4.79 -15.32
N LEU A 137 2.79 -5.18 -14.20
CA LEU A 137 2.11 -4.24 -13.31
C LEU A 137 3.08 -3.24 -12.68
N ALA A 138 4.23 -3.73 -12.22
CA ALA A 138 5.33 -2.91 -11.74
C ALA A 138 5.78 -1.87 -12.79
N ALA A 139 5.97 -2.31 -14.04
CA ALA A 139 6.30 -1.41 -15.15
C ALA A 139 5.20 -0.36 -15.39
N LEU A 140 3.94 -0.77 -15.42
CA LEU A 140 2.80 0.12 -15.61
C LEU A 140 2.73 1.22 -14.53
N LEU A 141 3.14 0.90 -13.30
CA LEU A 141 3.15 1.79 -12.15
C LEU A 141 4.50 2.46 -11.88
N ALA A 142 5.50 2.30 -12.77
CA ALA A 142 6.86 2.80 -12.55
C ALA A 142 6.97 4.34 -12.46
N LEU A 143 5.94 5.07 -12.89
CA LEU A 143 5.85 6.53 -12.72
C LEU A 143 5.37 6.97 -11.32
N THR A 144 5.04 6.02 -10.46
CA THR A 144 4.64 6.25 -9.06
C THR A 144 5.76 5.84 -8.11
N GLU A 145 5.67 6.21 -6.83
CA GLU A 145 6.51 5.63 -5.78
C GLU A 145 6.00 4.21 -5.43
N CYS A 146 6.14 3.28 -6.39
CA CYS A 146 5.69 1.91 -6.29
C CYS A 146 6.74 1.01 -5.66
N VAL A 147 6.36 0.19 -4.69
CA VAL A 147 7.18 -0.88 -4.10
C VAL A 147 6.52 -2.23 -4.35
N VAL A 148 7.29 -3.19 -4.89
CA VAL A 148 6.83 -4.57 -5.09
C VAL A 148 7.15 -5.40 -3.85
N TYR A 149 6.13 -6.01 -3.27
CA TYR A 149 6.25 -6.89 -2.11
C TYR A 149 6.25 -8.33 -2.61
N SER A 150 7.41 -8.98 -2.55
CA SER A 150 7.59 -10.40 -2.89
C SER A 150 8.79 -10.96 -2.12
N HIS A 151 8.72 -12.22 -1.68
CA HIS A 151 9.88 -12.95 -1.17
C HIS A 151 10.58 -13.77 -2.26
N ASP A 152 9.98 -13.86 -3.46
CA ASP A 152 10.51 -14.66 -4.55
C ASP A 152 11.80 -14.07 -5.10
N ARG A 153 12.75 -14.96 -5.34
CA ARG A 153 14.09 -14.57 -5.80
C ARG A 153 14.02 -14.01 -7.22
N ASP A 154 13.02 -14.40 -7.99
CA ASP A 154 12.91 -14.12 -9.41
C ASP A 154 12.38 -12.69 -9.68
N LEU A 155 11.68 -12.09 -8.71
CA LEU A 155 11.38 -10.65 -8.68
C LEU A 155 12.49 -9.81 -8.03
N ARG A 156 13.25 -10.38 -7.07
CA ARG A 156 14.34 -9.66 -6.38
C ARG A 156 15.64 -9.56 -7.17
N ARG A 157 16.00 -10.61 -7.92
CA ARG A 157 17.20 -10.65 -8.79
C ARG A 157 17.24 -9.52 -9.83
N PRO A 158 16.17 -9.27 -10.61
CA PRO A 158 16.12 -8.13 -11.53
C PRO A 158 15.90 -6.79 -10.83
N ARG A 159 15.85 -6.77 -9.48
CA ARG A 159 15.59 -5.59 -8.64
C ARG A 159 14.24 -4.93 -8.88
N ILE A 160 13.24 -5.75 -9.20
CA ILE A 160 11.84 -5.30 -9.25
C ILE A 160 11.24 -5.28 -7.84
N ALA A 161 11.56 -6.30 -7.04
CA ALA A 161 11.33 -6.31 -5.60
C ALA A 161 12.62 -5.99 -4.82
N PRO A 162 12.51 -5.44 -3.59
CA PRO A 162 13.65 -5.21 -2.71
C PRO A 162 14.42 -6.50 -2.41
N PRO A 163 15.76 -6.47 -2.33
CA PRO A 163 16.57 -7.67 -2.06
C PRO A 163 16.27 -8.29 -0.69
N ASP A 164 15.91 -7.46 0.30
CA ASP A 164 15.36 -7.85 1.59
C ASP A 164 14.11 -7.01 1.85
N LEU A 165 12.99 -7.69 2.12
CA LEU A 165 11.72 -7.04 2.39
C LEU A 165 11.63 -6.55 3.84
N SER A 166 12.40 -7.14 4.76
CA SER A 166 12.39 -6.80 6.19
C SER A 166 12.57 -5.30 6.48
N PRO A 167 13.60 -4.60 5.95
CA PRO A 167 13.76 -3.16 6.17
C PRO A 167 12.62 -2.34 5.57
N VAL A 168 12.05 -2.79 4.44
CA VAL A 168 10.91 -2.14 3.78
C VAL A 168 9.66 -2.27 4.65
N LEU A 169 9.37 -3.45 5.21
CA LEU A 169 8.24 -3.65 6.13
C LEU A 169 8.42 -2.83 7.42
N ALA A 170 9.64 -2.78 7.96
CA ALA A 170 9.97 -1.95 9.11
C ALA A 170 9.76 -0.45 8.81
N ALA A 171 10.14 0.00 7.61
CA ALA A 171 9.93 1.37 7.17
C ALA A 171 8.45 1.71 7.00
N VAL A 172 7.62 0.82 6.44
CA VAL A 172 6.16 0.98 6.37
C VAL A 172 5.57 1.17 7.78
N LYS A 173 5.93 0.28 8.72
CA LYS A 173 5.49 0.35 10.12
C LYS A 173 5.95 1.65 10.80
N ALA A 174 7.20 2.06 10.59
CA ALA A 174 7.74 3.30 11.14
C ALA A 174 7.00 4.54 10.61
N LEU A 175 6.60 4.53 9.33
CA LEU A 175 5.84 5.63 8.72
C LEU A 175 4.39 5.71 9.21
N GLU A 176 3.79 4.58 9.55
CA GLU A 176 2.50 4.57 10.23
C GLU A 176 2.56 5.19 11.61
N LEU A 177 3.57 4.79 12.38
CA LEU A 177 3.81 5.35 13.69
C LEU A 177 4.07 6.86 13.58
N ALA A 178 4.94 7.29 12.64
CA ALA A 178 5.21 8.70 12.40
C ALA A 178 4.00 9.48 11.86
N GLY A 179 3.16 8.86 11.03
CA GLY A 179 1.92 9.48 10.53
C GLY A 179 0.81 9.55 11.59
N ALA A 180 0.84 8.68 12.60
CA ALA A 180 -0.04 8.73 13.77
C ALA A 180 0.43 9.77 14.81
N VAL A 181 1.70 10.20 14.74
CA VAL A 181 2.23 11.30 15.54
C VAL A 181 1.73 12.63 14.96
N PRO A 182 1.05 13.48 15.76
CA PRO A 182 0.68 14.84 15.38
C PRO A 182 1.90 15.62 14.87
N GLN A 183 1.86 16.09 13.62
CA GLN A 183 2.88 17.01 13.08
C GLN A 183 2.89 18.40 13.76
N SER A 184 2.00 18.66 14.73
CA SER A 184 1.84 19.95 15.41
C SER A 184 2.23 19.93 16.88
N ILE A 185 3.35 19.29 17.24
CA ILE A 185 4.06 19.66 18.49
C ILE A 185 4.96 20.87 18.22
N GLU A 186 4.41 21.92 17.60
CA GLU A 186 4.92 23.26 17.84
C GLU A 186 4.27 23.73 19.14
N PHE A 187 5.03 23.60 20.22
CA PHE A 187 4.59 23.85 21.59
C PHE A 187 4.45 25.35 21.90
N THR A 188 3.79 26.08 21.00
CA THR A 188 3.43 27.49 21.18
C THR A 188 1.94 27.56 21.50
N GLY A 189 1.57 27.17 22.74
CA GLY A 189 0.30 27.50 23.40
C GLY A 189 -1.02 27.07 22.76
N THR A 190 -1.02 26.45 21.58
CA THR A 190 -2.24 26.19 20.80
C THR A 190 -2.25 24.74 20.30
N LEU A 191 -2.73 23.84 21.15
CA LEU A 191 -3.11 22.49 20.77
C LEU A 191 -4.22 22.57 19.72
N THR A 192 -3.87 22.40 18.46
CA THR A 192 -4.83 22.41 17.35
C THR A 192 -5.68 21.14 17.41
N ALA A 193 -6.99 21.29 17.61
CA ALA A 193 -7.95 20.20 17.84
C ALA A 193 -7.97 19.10 16.75
N LEU A 194 -7.50 19.41 15.54
CA LEU A 194 -7.44 18.48 14.41
C LEU A 194 -6.43 17.35 14.60
N SER A 195 -5.27 17.62 15.20
CA SER A 195 -4.18 16.64 15.31
C SER A 195 -4.37 15.69 16.50
N MET A 196 -5.02 16.16 17.56
CA MET A 196 -5.45 15.29 18.66
C MET A 196 -6.50 14.28 18.21
N ASN A 197 -7.40 14.64 17.28
CA ASN A 197 -8.53 13.78 16.88
C ASN A 197 -8.07 12.41 16.32
N ALA A 198 -7.00 12.38 15.52
CA ALA A 198 -6.46 11.13 14.98
C ALA A 198 -5.80 10.25 16.05
N ALA A 199 -5.08 10.87 17.00
CA ALA A 199 -4.48 10.17 18.14
C ALA A 199 -5.54 9.65 19.12
N VAL A 200 -6.60 10.43 19.39
CA VAL A 200 -7.76 10.01 20.19
C VAL A 200 -8.46 8.83 19.51
N GLU A 201 -8.67 8.89 18.19
CA GLU A 201 -9.30 7.80 17.45
C GLU A 201 -8.44 6.53 17.40
N ALA A 202 -7.12 6.66 17.33
CA ALA A 202 -6.21 5.52 17.40
C ALA A 202 -6.23 4.88 18.81
N ALA A 203 -6.12 5.69 19.86
CA ALA A 203 -6.15 5.23 21.25
C ALA A 203 -7.52 4.65 21.64
N ALA A 204 -8.62 5.30 21.26
CA ALA A 204 -9.98 4.83 21.54
C ALA A 204 -10.25 3.49 20.86
N ARG A 205 -9.81 3.30 19.61
CA ARG A 205 -9.90 2.00 18.93
C ARG A 205 -9.03 0.93 19.61
N HIS A 206 -7.83 1.29 20.04
CA HIS A 206 -6.94 0.38 20.75
C HIS A 206 -7.54 -0.11 22.08
N LEU A 207 -8.33 0.75 22.75
CA LEU A 207 -8.99 0.46 24.02
C LEU A 207 -10.45 -0.01 23.89
N GLY A 208 -10.97 -0.18 22.66
CA GLY A 208 -12.37 -0.56 22.42
C GLY A 208 -13.40 0.50 22.86
N LEU A 209 -12.99 1.76 23.00
CA LEU A 209 -13.82 2.85 23.50
C LEU A 209 -14.49 3.62 22.35
N PRO A 210 -15.74 4.08 22.53
CA PRO A 210 -16.38 5.00 21.60
C PRO A 210 -15.65 6.35 21.59
N LYS A 211 -15.62 7.01 20.42
CA LYS A 211 -14.84 8.24 20.15
C LYS A 211 -15.09 9.36 21.18
N LEU A 212 -16.33 9.53 21.63
CA LEU A 212 -16.69 10.53 22.65
C LEU A 212 -16.06 10.22 24.01
N ALA A 213 -15.92 8.95 24.40
CA ALA A 213 -15.28 8.57 25.66
C ALA A 213 -13.78 8.87 25.67
N GLY A 214 -13.11 8.73 24.51
CA GLY A 214 -11.70 9.12 24.36
C GLY A 214 -11.48 10.62 24.56
N TRP A 215 -12.38 11.47 24.04
CA TRP A 215 -12.35 12.91 24.27
C TRP A 215 -12.63 13.28 25.73
N SER A 216 -13.58 12.61 26.37
CA SER A 216 -13.88 12.80 27.80
C SER A 216 -12.68 12.46 28.68
N LEU A 217 -11.96 11.38 28.37
CA LEU A 217 -10.76 10.97 29.12
C LEU A 217 -9.66 12.04 29.03
N ILE A 218 -9.44 12.60 27.85
CA ILE A 218 -8.45 13.67 27.62
C ILE A 218 -8.86 14.96 28.34
N ALA A 219 -10.15 15.33 28.29
CA ALA A 219 -10.65 16.51 28.99
C ALA A 219 -10.45 16.39 30.51
N VAL A 220 -10.75 15.22 31.08
CA VAL A 220 -10.55 14.93 32.52
C VAL A 220 -9.07 14.95 32.90
N LEU A 221 -8.21 14.31 32.09
CA LEU A 221 -6.75 14.33 32.30
C LEU A 221 -6.20 15.76 32.24
N THR A 222 -6.64 16.55 31.27
CA THR A 222 -6.19 17.94 31.10
C THR A 222 -6.63 18.80 32.27
N ALA A 223 -7.90 18.72 32.68
CA ALA A 223 -8.41 19.43 33.86
C ALA A 223 -7.66 19.04 35.14
N TRP A 224 -7.37 17.74 35.31
CA TRP A 224 -6.64 17.21 36.47
C TRP A 224 -5.19 17.69 36.55
N VAL A 225 -4.52 17.84 35.40
CA VAL A 225 -3.14 18.36 35.33
C VAL A 225 -3.11 19.87 35.57
N VAL A 226 -4.05 20.63 35.01
CA VAL A 226 -4.09 22.10 35.13
C VAL A 226 -4.38 22.53 36.58
N ALA A 227 -5.16 21.74 37.32
CA ALA A 227 -5.59 22.05 38.68
C ALA A 227 -4.44 22.20 39.69
N ASP A 228 -3.27 21.59 39.48
CA ASP A 228 -2.18 21.55 40.48
C ASP A 228 -0.81 21.95 39.87
N PRO A 229 -0.17 23.04 40.34
CA PRO A 229 1.15 23.48 39.86
C PRO A 229 2.26 22.43 39.97
N ALA A 230 2.24 21.58 41.00
CA ALA A 230 3.24 20.52 41.18
C ALA A 230 3.07 19.41 40.13
N ARG A 231 1.82 19.14 39.72
CA ARG A 231 1.52 18.21 38.62
C ARG A 231 1.95 18.77 37.28
N ARG A 232 1.76 20.08 37.04
CA ARG A 232 2.27 20.76 35.83
C ARG A 232 3.78 20.61 35.69
N ALA A 233 4.54 20.79 36.77
CA ALA A 233 6.01 20.65 36.75
C ALA A 233 6.46 19.20 36.50
N LYS A 234 5.76 18.21 37.08
CA LYS A 234 6.04 16.77 36.88
C LYS A 234 5.68 16.31 35.47
N VAL A 235 4.55 16.77 34.94
CA VAL A 235 4.13 16.56 33.56
C VAL A 235 5.07 17.26 32.58
N GLY A 236 5.54 18.47 32.89
CA GLY A 236 6.54 19.19 32.10
C GLY A 236 7.89 18.45 31.97
N LYS A 237 8.38 17.82 33.06
CA LYS A 237 9.56 16.94 32.99
C LYS A 237 9.31 15.65 32.22
N GLY A 238 8.13 15.03 32.38
CA GLY A 238 7.71 13.86 31.59
C GLY A 238 7.53 14.16 30.10
N LEU A 239 7.13 15.40 29.78
CA LEU A 239 6.99 15.88 28.40
C LEU A 239 8.31 15.91 27.66
N GLY A 240 9.43 16.21 28.33
CA GLY A 240 10.76 16.17 27.70
C GLY A 240 11.11 14.78 27.16
N VAL A 241 10.75 13.71 27.89
CA VAL A 241 10.92 12.32 27.46
C VAL A 241 9.96 11.99 26.30
N ALA A 242 8.72 12.48 26.36
CA ALA A 242 7.75 12.29 25.29
C ALA A 242 8.14 13.03 23.99
N VAL A 243 8.72 14.23 24.09
CA VAL A 243 9.22 15.01 22.95
C VAL A 243 10.44 14.33 22.32
N ALA A 244 11.36 13.81 23.13
CA ALA A 244 12.49 13.01 22.62
C ALA A 244 12.00 11.75 21.88
N ALA A 245 11.05 11.02 22.46
CA ALA A 245 10.44 9.84 21.82
C ALA A 245 9.70 10.20 20.52
N VAL A 246 8.98 11.32 20.47
CA VAL A 246 8.33 11.82 19.25
C VAL A 246 9.38 12.21 18.19
N SER A 247 10.45 12.88 18.58
CA SER A 247 11.55 13.23 17.67
C SER A 247 12.23 12.00 17.09
N GLU A 248 12.45 10.94 17.89
CA GLU A 248 12.99 9.66 17.41
C GLU A 248 12.04 9.00 16.41
N VAL A 249 10.73 9.00 16.67
CA VAL A 249 9.72 8.47 15.74
C VAL A 249 9.69 9.26 14.42
N LEU A 250 9.83 10.59 14.47
CA LEU A 250 9.89 11.43 13.27
C LEU A 250 11.16 11.21 12.45
N LEU A 251 12.32 11.09 13.10
CA LEU A 251 13.60 10.77 12.45
C LEU A 251 13.58 9.36 11.83
N ALA A 252 13.02 8.38 12.55
CA ALA A 252 12.77 7.05 12.01
C ALA A 252 11.82 7.10 10.80
N GLY A 253 10.83 7.99 10.82
CA GLY A 253 9.94 8.26 9.70
C GLY A 253 10.66 8.78 8.45
N GLU A 254 11.58 9.75 8.59
CA GLU A 254 12.38 10.25 7.46
C GLU A 254 13.35 9.19 6.92
N ALA A 255 14.02 8.44 7.79
CA ALA A 255 14.84 7.30 7.39
C ALA A 255 14.02 6.23 6.65
N ALA A 256 12.80 5.95 7.13
CA ALA A 256 11.86 5.06 6.46
C ALA A 256 11.39 5.59 5.10
N LYS A 257 11.21 6.90 4.92
CA LYS A 257 10.93 7.48 3.59
C LYS A 257 12.10 7.24 2.63
N ALA A 258 13.33 7.42 3.09
CA ALA A 258 14.52 7.20 2.28
C ALA A 258 14.66 5.71 1.89
N GLU A 259 14.42 4.80 2.82
CA GLU A 259 14.43 3.36 2.58
C GLU A 259 13.39 2.96 1.53
N LEU A 260 12.14 3.40 1.67
CA LEU A 260 11.09 3.12 0.69
C LEU A 260 11.34 3.77 -0.66
N ALA A 261 11.85 5.01 -0.68
CA ALA A 261 12.25 5.66 -1.93
C ALA A 261 13.40 4.90 -2.60
N SER A 262 14.30 4.28 -1.85
CA SER A 262 15.39 3.45 -2.37
C SER A 262 14.86 2.16 -3.01
N ALA A 263 13.83 1.57 -2.40
CA ALA A 263 13.14 0.35 -2.80
C ALA A 263 12.18 0.54 -3.99
N ALA A 264 11.78 1.78 -4.29
CA ALA A 264 10.93 2.09 -5.43
C ALA A 264 11.63 1.80 -6.77
N ILE A 265 10.85 1.25 -7.70
CA ILE A 265 11.29 0.85 -9.03
C ILE A 265 11.77 2.06 -9.85
N ASP A 266 12.81 1.88 -10.66
CA ASP A 266 13.32 2.93 -11.54
C ASP A 266 12.33 3.21 -12.69
N ALA A 267 12.00 4.47 -12.92
CA ALA A 267 11.06 4.88 -13.97
C ALA A 267 11.66 4.73 -15.39
N PHE A 268 10.79 4.56 -16.39
CA PHE A 268 11.18 4.66 -17.80
C PHE A 268 11.73 6.04 -18.13
N GLU A 269 12.76 6.10 -18.99
CA GLU A 269 13.26 7.36 -19.55
C GLU A 269 12.21 8.06 -20.43
N SER A 270 11.41 7.28 -21.15
CA SER A 270 10.28 7.75 -21.95
C SER A 270 9.08 6.83 -21.74
N PRO A 271 8.31 7.05 -20.65
CA PRO A 271 7.18 6.20 -20.32
C PRO A 271 6.07 6.31 -21.38
N PRO A 272 5.44 5.19 -21.75
CA PRO A 272 4.31 5.20 -22.67
C PRO A 272 3.07 5.80 -21.98
N LEU A 273 2.07 6.19 -22.78
CA LEU A 273 0.90 6.93 -22.31
C LEU A 273 0.12 6.18 -21.22
N GLU A 274 -0.02 4.86 -21.35
CA GLU A 274 -0.68 4.01 -20.37
C GLU A 274 -0.03 4.08 -18.98
N CYS A 275 1.31 4.26 -18.88
CA CYS A 275 1.99 4.46 -17.60
C CYS A 275 1.58 5.79 -16.96
N HIS A 276 1.46 6.85 -17.76
CA HIS A 276 1.00 8.16 -17.29
C HIS A 276 -0.44 8.10 -16.80
N ILE A 277 -1.33 7.43 -17.55
CA ILE A 277 -2.74 7.26 -17.15
C ILE A 277 -2.83 6.43 -15.87
N ALA A 278 -2.09 5.33 -15.78
CA ALA A 278 -2.04 4.47 -14.60
C ALA A 278 -1.54 5.24 -13.37
N ALA A 279 -0.48 6.03 -13.48
CA ALA A 279 0.04 6.83 -12.38
C ALA A 279 -0.99 7.84 -11.83
N VAL A 280 -1.74 8.49 -12.71
CA VAL A 280 -2.84 9.39 -12.31
C VAL A 280 -3.95 8.59 -11.61
N LEU A 281 -4.45 7.52 -12.25
CA LEU A 281 -5.55 6.73 -11.69
C LEU A 281 -5.20 6.00 -10.39
N ALA A 282 -3.91 5.68 -10.18
CA ALA A 282 -3.45 4.96 -9.01
C ALA A 282 -3.23 5.85 -7.78
N THR A 283 -3.00 7.15 -8.00
CA THR A 283 -2.83 8.13 -6.92
C THR A 283 -4.17 8.75 -6.50
N CYS A 284 -5.20 8.69 -7.35
CA CYS A 284 -6.52 9.22 -7.06
C CYS A 284 -7.38 8.29 -6.17
N SER A 285 -8.24 8.89 -5.35
CA SER A 285 -9.08 8.18 -4.38
C SER A 285 -10.23 7.37 -4.98
N GLY A 286 -10.57 7.59 -6.26
CA GLY A 286 -11.71 6.98 -6.92
C GLY A 286 -11.67 7.09 -8.45
N PRO A 287 -12.69 6.57 -9.15
CA PRO A 287 -12.79 6.61 -10.61
C PRO A 287 -12.82 8.03 -11.18
N MET A 288 -12.24 8.23 -12.36
CA MET A 288 -12.07 9.54 -12.99
C MET A 288 -12.59 9.58 -14.43
N THR A 289 -13.08 10.74 -14.84
CA THR A 289 -13.39 10.99 -16.25
C THR A 289 -12.14 11.32 -17.05
N VAL A 290 -12.17 11.11 -18.37
CA VAL A 290 -11.06 11.47 -19.28
C VAL A 290 -10.62 12.94 -19.14
N PRO A 291 -11.53 13.94 -19.06
CA PRO A 291 -11.15 15.33 -18.81
C PRO A 291 -10.43 15.52 -17.47
N ALA A 292 -10.82 14.81 -16.42
CA ALA A 292 -10.17 14.88 -15.12
C ALA A 292 -8.77 14.24 -15.14
N ILE A 293 -8.60 13.12 -15.83
CA ILE A 293 -7.29 12.50 -16.08
C ILE A 293 -6.38 13.50 -16.80
N ARG A 294 -6.84 14.09 -17.90
CA ARG A 294 -6.08 15.08 -18.67
C ARG A 294 -5.71 16.30 -17.84
N ARG A 295 -6.65 16.83 -17.06
CA ARG A 295 -6.40 17.98 -16.17
C ARG A 295 -5.28 17.66 -15.19
N THR A 296 -5.32 16.49 -14.56
CA THR A 296 -4.28 16.06 -13.61
C THR A 296 -2.92 15.92 -14.30
N MET A 297 -2.87 15.37 -15.52
CA MET A 297 -1.63 15.30 -16.32
C MET A 297 -1.07 16.69 -16.66
N LEU A 298 -1.94 17.66 -16.97
CA LEU A 298 -1.54 19.04 -17.23
C LEU A 298 -0.95 19.70 -15.98
N GLU A 299 -1.58 19.51 -14.82
CA GLU A 299 -1.10 20.01 -13.53
C GLU A 299 0.27 19.41 -13.17
N GLN A 300 0.45 18.12 -13.42
CA GLN A 300 1.72 17.41 -13.23
C GLN A 300 2.77 17.74 -14.31
N ARG A 301 2.38 18.45 -15.38
CA ARG A 301 3.20 18.76 -16.57
C ARG A 301 3.83 17.50 -17.20
N ARG A 302 3.12 16.37 -17.17
CA ARG A 302 3.59 15.07 -17.68
C ARG A 302 2.44 14.24 -18.28
N PRO A 303 2.62 13.64 -19.47
CA PRO A 303 3.76 13.82 -20.38
C PRO A 303 3.74 15.22 -21.02
N ASN A 304 4.87 15.65 -21.59
CA ASN A 304 5.01 16.92 -22.30
C ASN A 304 5.42 16.65 -23.75
N PRO A 305 4.60 16.98 -24.76
CA PRO A 305 3.31 17.65 -24.66
C PRO A 305 2.20 16.77 -24.05
N PRO A 306 1.19 17.38 -23.42
CA PRO A 306 0.06 16.64 -22.84
C PRO A 306 -0.79 16.00 -23.95
N PRO A 307 -1.29 14.77 -23.73
CA PRO A 307 -2.07 14.05 -24.73
C PRO A 307 -3.46 14.70 -24.91
N SER A 308 -4.06 14.48 -26.08
CA SER A 308 -5.44 14.88 -26.34
C SER A 308 -6.43 13.99 -25.57
N GLU A 309 -7.63 14.50 -25.30
CA GLU A 309 -8.68 13.69 -24.66
C GLU A 309 -9.08 12.50 -25.52
N THR A 310 -9.07 12.65 -26.85
CA THR A 310 -9.32 11.54 -27.78
C THR A 310 -8.30 10.42 -27.58
N LYS A 311 -7.01 10.76 -27.47
CA LYS A 311 -5.96 9.77 -27.28
C LYS A 311 -6.06 9.07 -25.93
N ILE A 312 -6.33 9.81 -24.85
CA ILE A 312 -6.57 9.22 -23.53
C ILE A 312 -7.76 8.26 -23.60
N ARG A 313 -8.86 8.68 -24.24
CA ARG A 313 -10.09 7.87 -24.38
C ARG A 313 -9.85 6.59 -25.16
N GLU A 314 -9.09 6.65 -26.25
CA GLU A 314 -8.68 5.47 -27.01
C GLU A 314 -7.86 4.52 -26.14
N THR A 315 -6.86 5.03 -25.43
CA THR A 315 -6.00 4.19 -24.57
C THR A 315 -6.77 3.53 -23.43
N VAL A 316 -7.62 4.26 -22.70
CA VAL A 316 -8.41 3.66 -21.60
C VAL A 316 -9.41 2.62 -22.07
N ARG A 317 -9.90 2.73 -23.31
CA ARG A 317 -10.82 1.74 -23.90
C ARG A 317 -10.12 0.52 -24.48
N ALA A 318 -8.89 0.70 -24.98
CA ALA A 318 -8.14 -0.35 -25.66
C ALA A 318 -7.43 -1.30 -24.68
N MET A 319 -7.09 -0.84 -23.48
CA MET A 319 -6.26 -1.58 -22.54
C MET A 319 -7.09 -2.21 -21.41
N PRO A 320 -6.90 -3.51 -21.10
CA PRO A 320 -7.69 -4.21 -20.08
C PRO A 320 -7.40 -3.76 -18.65
N CYS A 321 -6.27 -3.10 -18.41
CA CYS A 321 -5.90 -2.60 -17.08
C CYS A 321 -6.79 -1.44 -16.61
N PHE A 322 -7.50 -0.77 -17.53
CA PHE A 322 -8.41 0.33 -17.21
C PHE A 322 -9.86 -0.11 -17.27
N VAL A 323 -10.57 0.03 -16.15
CA VAL A 323 -11.95 -0.45 -15.99
C VAL A 323 -12.90 0.73 -15.90
N GLU A 324 -13.95 0.71 -16.72
CA GLU A 324 -15.07 1.66 -16.61
C GLU A 324 -16.02 1.19 -15.51
N VAL A 325 -16.00 1.86 -14.35
CA VAL A 325 -16.79 1.46 -13.16
C VAL A 325 -18.22 1.95 -13.25
N THR A 326 -18.37 3.18 -13.74
CA THR A 326 -19.65 3.80 -14.07
C THR A 326 -19.46 4.54 -15.37
N ARG A 327 -20.57 4.93 -16.03
CA ARG A 327 -20.53 5.57 -17.34
C ARG A 327 -19.52 6.73 -17.36
N HIS A 328 -18.52 6.60 -18.21
CA HIS A 328 -17.40 7.51 -18.46
C HIS A 328 -16.43 7.74 -17.29
N HIS A 329 -16.47 6.89 -16.26
CA HIS A 329 -15.58 6.96 -15.11
C HIS A 329 -14.67 5.72 -15.07
N TRP A 330 -13.37 5.97 -15.19
CA TRP A 330 -12.32 4.98 -15.35
C TRP A 330 -11.51 4.85 -14.08
N GLN A 331 -11.06 3.63 -13.78
CA GLN A 331 -10.11 3.37 -12.71
C GLN A 331 -9.05 2.36 -13.18
N LEU A 332 -7.92 2.32 -12.48
CA LEU A 332 -6.93 1.24 -12.66
C LEU A 332 -7.38 0.00 -11.90
N GLY A 333 -7.55 -1.11 -12.61
CA GLY A 333 -8.00 -2.40 -12.07
C GLY A 333 -9.43 -2.41 -11.52
N ALA A 334 -9.80 -3.48 -10.82
CA ALA A 334 -11.07 -3.59 -10.13
C ALA A 334 -10.87 -4.17 -8.73
N THR A 335 -11.66 -3.68 -7.77
CA THR A 335 -11.87 -4.39 -6.50
C THR A 335 -12.84 -5.52 -6.75
N MET A 336 -12.56 -6.70 -6.20
CA MET A 336 -13.47 -7.83 -6.32
C MET A 336 -14.41 -7.85 -5.12
N LEU A 337 -15.65 -8.29 -5.37
CA LEU A 337 -16.57 -8.61 -4.29
C LEU A 337 -16.47 -10.11 -4.01
N PRO A 338 -16.63 -10.54 -2.74
CA PRO A 338 -16.83 -11.96 -2.46
C PRO A 338 -17.94 -12.47 -3.34
N THR A 339 -17.67 -13.52 -4.12
CA THR A 339 -18.74 -14.26 -4.77
C THR A 339 -19.61 -14.77 -3.63
N ARG A 340 -20.88 -14.33 -3.55
CA ARG A 340 -21.82 -14.97 -2.62
C ARG A 340 -21.73 -16.46 -2.95
N ALA A 341 -21.28 -17.28 -2.00
CA ALA A 341 -21.47 -18.70 -2.10
C ALA A 341 -22.96 -18.87 -2.40
N SER A 342 -23.24 -19.28 -3.63
CA SER A 342 -24.59 -19.56 -4.07
C SER A 342 -25.17 -20.52 -3.05
N GLU A 343 -26.25 -20.09 -2.40
CA GLU A 343 -27.24 -20.98 -1.85
C GLU A 343 -27.55 -22.03 -2.92
N CYS A 344 -27.03 -23.24 -2.75
CA CYS A 344 -27.45 -24.50 -3.37
C CYS A 344 -26.94 -25.65 -2.50
#